data_AF-A0A256SQV0-F1
#
_entry.id   AF-A0A256SQV0-F1
#
_cell.length_a   1.000
_cell.length_b   1.000
_cell.length_c   1.000
_cell.angle_alpha   90.00
_cell.angle_beta   90.00
_cell.angle_gamma   90.00
#
_symmetry.space_group_name_H-M   'P 1'
#
loop_
_entity.id
_entity.type
_entity.pdbx_description
1 polymer ?
#
loop_
_entity_poly.entity_id
_entity_poly.type
_entity_poly.pdbx_seq_one_letter_code
_entity_poly.pdbx_strand_id
1 'polypeptide(L)' 'MNSPLLNAIAETPSSAAYYMGQRDGYACKIKDVLTAIPVENVQANDSVLKELYWWLDMYNDSFAREMGWV' A
#
# COMPACT_ATOMS: atom_id res chain seq x y z
N MET A 1 26.24 18.00 1.03
CA MET A 1 25.37 17.34 0.03
C MET A 1 24.28 16.64 0.80
N ASN A 2 23.02 17.07 0.65
CA ASN A 2 21.91 16.30 1.21
C ASN A 2 21.79 15.00 0.43
N SER A 3 21.59 13.89 1.13
CA SER A 3 21.32 12.60 0.49
C SER A 3 20.08 12.75 -0.40
N PRO A 4 20.09 12.22 -1.64
CA PRO A 4 18.90 12.21 -2.50
C PRO A 4 17.66 11.64 -1.81
N LEU A 5 17.85 10.69 -0.89
CA LEU A 5 16.79 10.14 -0.06
C LEU A 5 16.17 11.18 0.89
N LEU A 6 17.00 12.02 1.52
CA LEU A 6 16.53 13.05 2.46
C LEU A 6 15.74 14.15 1.74
N ASN A 7 16.15 14.50 0.52
CA ASN A 7 15.40 15.45 -0.31
C ASN A 7 14.05 14.85 -0.73
N ALA A 8 14.01 13.58 -1.15
CA ALA A 8 12.75 12.90 -1.50
C ALA A 8 11.77 12.85 -0.31
N ILE A 9 12.26 12.62 0.91
CA ILE A 9 11.44 12.68 2.12
C ILE A 9 10.92 14.10 2.37
N ALA A 10 11.78 15.12 2.24
CA ALA A 10 11.40 16.51 2.47
C ALA A 10 10.39 17.05 1.44
N GLU A 11 10.44 16.53 0.21
CA GLU A 11 9.57 16.93 -0.90
C GLU A 11 8.24 16.16 -0.93
N THR A 12 8.09 15.10 -0.14
CA THR A 12 6.85 14.31 -0.06
C THR A 12 5.78 15.09 0.72
N PRO A 13 4.61 15.40 0.11
CA PRO A 13 3.50 16.01 0.84
C PRO A 13 3.04 15.13 2.01
N SER A 14 2.62 15.74 3.11
CA SER A 14 2.14 14.97 4.28
C SER A 14 0.91 14.10 3.95
N SER A 15 0.07 14.52 2.99
CA SER A 15 -1.03 13.73 2.45
C SER A 15 -0.54 12.49 1.70
N ALA A 16 0.49 12.63 0.86
CA ALA A 16 1.14 11.51 0.18
C ALA A 16 1.75 10.53 1.19
N ALA A 17 2.43 11.03 2.23
CA ALA A 17 2.98 10.17 3.29
C ALA A 17 1.90 9.36 4.03
N TYR A 18 0.73 9.97 4.27
CA TYR A 18 -0.42 9.26 4.85
C TYR A 18 -0.89 8.11 3.95
N TYR A 19 -1.11 8.36 2.65
CA TYR A 19 -1.57 7.34 1.72
C TYR A 19 -0.53 6.25 1.48
N MET A 20 0.76 6.59 1.45
CA MET A 20 1.86 5.63 1.44
C MET A 20 1.77 4.69 2.65
N GLY A 21 1.58 5.23 3.85
CA GLY A 21 1.43 4.43 5.07
C GLY A 21 0.21 3.50 5.03
N GLN A 22 -0.93 3.97 4.51
CA GLN A 22 -2.12 3.12 4.32
C GLN A 22 -1.84 1.99 3.33
N ARG A 23 -1.29 2.32 2.15
CA ARG A 23 -0.92 1.34 1.11
C ARG A 23 0.00 0.26 1.68
N ASP A 24 1.08 0.66 2.36
CA ASP A 24 2.04 -0.27 2.93
C ASP A 24 1.39 -1.14 4.03
N GLY A 25 0.46 -0.57 4.80
CA GLY A 25 -0.35 -1.30 5.78
C GLY A 25 -1.23 -2.39 5.15
N TYR A 26 -1.88 -2.13 4.03
CA TYR A 26 -2.67 -3.15 3.31
C TYR A 26 -1.78 -4.21 2.66
N ALA A 27 -0.61 -3.84 2.14
CA ALA A 27 0.36 -4.81 1.63
C ALA A 27 0.81 -5.80 2.72
N CYS A 28 1.06 -5.31 3.95
CA CYS A 28 1.34 -6.17 5.10
C CYS A 28 0.17 -7.09 5.43
N LYS A 29 -1.07 -6.58 5.51
CA LYS A 29 -2.26 -7.41 5.80
C LYS A 29 -2.45 -8.53 4.77
N ILE A 30 -2.28 -8.23 3.48
CA ILE A 30 -2.35 -9.23 2.41
C ILE A 30 -1.30 -10.32 2.63
N LYS A 31 -0.06 -9.93 2.92
CA LYS A 31 1.02 -10.87 3.21
C LYS A 31 0.70 -11.74 4.43
N ASP A 32 0.17 -11.15 5.50
CA ASP A 32 -0.20 -11.88 6.71
C ASP A 32 -1.30 -12.92 6.43
N VAL A 33 -2.34 -12.54 5.68
CA VAL A 33 -3.39 -13.47 5.24
C VAL A 33 -2.80 -14.62 4.43
N LEU A 34 -2.01 -14.31 3.40
CA LEU A 34 -1.39 -15.32 2.53
C LEU A 34 -0.42 -16.24 3.28
N THR A 35 0.22 -15.75 4.34
CA THR A 35 1.16 -16.54 5.16
C THR A 35 0.41 -17.41 6.17
N ALA A 36 -0.75 -16.98 6.65
CA ALA A 36 -1.56 -17.71 7.63
C ALA A 36 -2.43 -18.82 7.01
N ILE A 37 -2.81 -18.70 5.73
CA ILE A 37 -3.72 -19.65 5.09
C ILE A 37 -2.97 -20.75 4.33
N PRO A 38 -3.40 -22.03 4.46
CA PRO A 38 -2.99 -23.09 3.55
C PRO A 38 -3.40 -22.76 2.10
N VAL A 39 -2.61 -23.20 1.12
CA VAL A 39 -2.84 -22.90 -0.31
C VAL A 39 -4.23 -23.38 -0.76
N GLU A 40 -4.67 -24.54 -0.28
CA GLU A 40 -6.00 -25.10 -0.54
C GLU A 40 -7.16 -24.23 -0.04
N ASN A 41 -6.91 -23.34 0.93
CA ASN A 41 -7.92 -22.46 1.52
C ASN A 41 -7.89 -21.04 0.96
N VAL A 42 -7.05 -20.76 -0.04
CA VAL A 42 -6.96 -19.44 -0.68
C VAL A 42 -8.30 -19.04 -1.31
N GLN A 43 -8.98 -19.97 -1.99
CA GLN A 43 -10.30 -19.70 -2.59
C GLN A 43 -11.35 -19.30 -1.56
N ALA A 44 -11.32 -19.91 -0.37
CA ALA A 44 -12.25 -19.57 0.71
C ALA A 44 -12.03 -18.15 1.25
N ASN A 45 -10.84 -17.56 1.02
CA ASN A 45 -10.46 -16.21 1.44
C ASN A 45 -10.43 -15.21 0.28
N ASP A 46 -10.91 -15.60 -0.91
CA ASP A 46 -10.85 -14.77 -2.12
C ASP A 46 -11.56 -13.42 -1.95
N SER A 47 -12.72 -13.38 -1.26
CA SER A 47 -13.43 -12.12 -0.99
C SER A 47 -12.61 -11.16 -0.12
N VAL A 48 -11.97 -11.67 0.93
CA VAL A 48 -11.12 -10.89 1.84
C VAL A 48 -9.90 -10.36 1.10
N LEU A 49 -9.23 -11.22 0.32
CA LEU A 49 -8.07 -10.82 -0.47
C LEU A 49 -8.45 -9.75 -1.49
N LYS A 50 -9.56 -9.91 -2.23
CA LYS A 50 -10.05 -8.91 -3.19
C LYS A 50 -10.31 -7.56 -2.54
N GLU A 51 -10.95 -7.53 -1.38
CA GLU A 51 -11.19 -6.28 -0.64
C GLU A 51 -9.87 -5.62 -0.24
N LEU A 52 -8.91 -6.38 0.30
CA LEU A 52 -7.60 -5.85 0.69
C LEU A 52 -6.82 -5.29 -0.50
N TYR A 53 -6.83 -6.00 -1.65
CA TYR A 53 -6.21 -5.50 -2.88
C TYR A 53 -6.90 -4.24 -3.41
N TRP A 54 -8.22 -4.16 -3.33
CA TRP A 54 -8.96 -2.96 -3.74
C TRP A 54 -8.58 -1.74 -2.90
N TRP A 55 -8.46 -1.90 -1.57
CA TRP A 55 -7.96 -0.82 -0.71
C TRP A 55 -6.51 -0.46 -1.02
N LEU A 56 -5.64 -1.44 -1.24
CA LEU A 56 -4.25 -1.23 -1.63
C LEU A 56 -4.16 -0.34 -2.88
N ASP A 57 -4.91 -0.69 -3.92
CA ASP A 57 -4.94 0.04 -5.20
C ASP A 57 -5.48 1.46 -5.00
N MET A 58 -6.60 1.62 -4.29
CA MET A 58 -7.19 2.93 -4.02
C MET A 58 -6.22 3.88 -3.28
N TYR A 59 -5.49 3.38 -2.29
CA TYR A 59 -4.50 4.18 -1.57
C TYR A 59 -3.24 4.44 -2.40
N ASN A 60 -2.84 3.51 -3.25
CA ASN A 60 -1.74 3.74 -4.18
C ASN A 60 -2.08 4.83 -5.22
N ASP A 61 -3.30 4.83 -5.74
CA ASP A 61 -3.78 5.87 -6.66
C ASP A 61 -3.84 7.24 -5.98
N SER A 62 -4.31 7.28 -4.73
CA SER A 62 -4.35 8.51 -3.93
C SER A 62 -2.94 9.03 -3.66
N PHE A 63 -1.99 8.14 -3.31
CA PHE A 63 -0.59 8.49 -3.15
C PHE A 63 0.01 9.09 -4.44
N ALA A 64 -0.17 8.42 -5.58
CA ALA A 64 0.38 8.87 -6.86
C ALA A 64 -0.20 10.23 -7.28
N ARG A 65 -1.49 10.48 -7.01
CA ARG A 65 -2.14 11.78 -7.25
C ARG A 65 -1.57 12.88 -6.37
N GLU A 66 -1.38 12.64 -5.07
CA GLU A 66 -0.79 13.63 -4.17
C GLU A 66 0.68 13.93 -4.51
N MET A 67 1.39 12.96 -5.09
CA MET A 67 2.74 13.17 -5.64
C MET A 67 2.75 13.88 -7.00
N GLY A 68 1.59 14.11 -7.62
CA GLY A 68 1.48 14.70 -8.95
C GLY A 68 2.01 13.81 -10.08
N TRP A 69 2.06 12.49 -9.87
CA TRP A 69 2.55 11.53 -10.85
C TRP A 69 1.49 11.06 -11.85
N VAL A 70 0.22 11.36 -11.55
CA VAL A 70 -0.96 11.04 -12.38
C VAL A 70 -1.92 12.23 -12.38
#